data_AF-A0AAV6Z7D6-F1
#
_entry.id   AF-A0AAV6Z7D6-F1
#
_cell.length_a   1.000
_cell.length_b   1.000
_cell.length_c   1.000
_cell.angle_alpha   90.00
_cell.angle_beta   90.00
_cell.angle_gamma   90.00
#
_symmetry.space_group_name_H-M   'P 1'
#
loop_
_entity.id
_entity.type
_entity.pdbx_description
1 polymer ?
#
loop_
_entity_poly.entity_id
_entity_poly.type
_entity_poly.pdbx_seq_one_letter_code
_entity_poly.pdbx_strand_id
1 'polypeptide(L)'
;MWLDEATVDLCFLDSEISDCPLCLICVIGEKRRGKSSLLNYILRALHGLEKGQPVSLGGDDEPLEGFEWQSGTDSVTKGIWMWNRPFILERNGEKMAVFVLDTEGSLDIESDRETSIKLSALSMLLSSYLIFNVNANLKTTELDYLEMYLHVSELTGESFSLQYLQHLNILVRDWQDPDNCGREAAKSYIEHEAEKLRKSSKNHRVLETLRCPSVSGFLLPHPGKTFLRSSQGRLSDMDDDFRSLLTTYISDLAGGLWTHRKTDVHGEKITCGHLGQMLKEFVSTLQNEHLTFASPIEMFYFIKNYENMKKTVKRFQDFVNREAPITSSPFKILSVTTSKMRIRVNKEADRLLLEYEQSLRDSNSEEQQKFIDEMKTRLDQEVEKFCTEYSKRFTKCAVGVGCAVGGGVLSLAGGIVGAAVAGTVLAAEAVALLGSTTAAMVTGAVGGSVALGAIGTGVGAGVGGVIGHTEKKRDERTDGRGNDIESTSQDTQQLVDKSE
;
A
#
# COMPACT_ATOMS: atom_id res chain seq x y z
N MET A 1 -1.02 -4.42 8.76
CA MET A 1 -1.78 -3.19 8.39
C MET A 1 -2.58 -3.51 7.14
N TRP A 2 -3.85 -3.08 7.06
CA TRP A 2 -4.68 -3.26 5.87
C TRP A 2 -5.17 -1.91 5.37
N LEU A 3 -5.38 -1.81 4.06
CA LEU A 3 -5.96 -0.65 3.40
C LEU A 3 -7.27 -1.09 2.75
N ASP A 4 -8.32 -0.32 2.95
CA ASP A 4 -9.53 -0.47 2.16
C ASP A 4 -9.31 0.23 0.81
N GLU A 5 -8.90 -0.55 -0.19
CA GLU A 5 -8.63 -0.03 -1.53
C GLU A 5 -9.87 0.61 -2.19
N ALA A 6 -11.07 0.08 -1.92
CA ALA A 6 -12.30 0.64 -2.50
C ALA A 6 -12.57 2.03 -1.94
N THR A 7 -12.32 2.23 -0.65
CA THR A 7 -12.40 3.55 -0.01
C THR A 7 -11.35 4.51 -0.57
N VAL A 8 -10.11 4.05 -0.82
CA VAL A 8 -9.08 4.89 -1.45
C VAL A 8 -9.47 5.30 -2.87
N ASP A 9 -9.99 4.35 -3.66
CA ASP A 9 -10.45 4.63 -5.02
C ASP A 9 -11.56 5.70 -5.02
N LEU A 10 -12.54 5.54 -4.13
CA LEU A 10 -13.65 6.49 -3.97
C LEU A 10 -13.18 7.88 -3.52
N CYS A 11 -12.24 7.94 -2.57
CA CYS A 11 -11.86 9.21 -1.93
C CYS A 11 -10.77 9.99 -2.67
N PHE A 12 -9.93 9.31 -3.47
CA PHE A 12 -8.75 9.92 -4.08
C PHE A 12 -8.70 9.80 -5.60
N LEU A 13 -9.34 8.79 -6.18
CA LEU A 13 -9.19 8.43 -7.60
C LEU A 13 -10.47 8.68 -8.41
N ASP A 14 -11.49 9.30 -7.82
CA ASP A 14 -12.63 9.83 -8.55
C ASP A 14 -12.18 10.91 -9.54
N SER A 15 -12.69 10.85 -10.77
CA SER A 15 -12.25 11.69 -11.89
C SER A 15 -12.47 13.19 -11.67
N GLU A 16 -13.39 13.60 -10.78
CA GLU A 16 -13.65 15.01 -10.51
C GLU A 16 -12.60 15.62 -9.56
N ILE A 17 -11.94 14.80 -8.75
CA ILE A 17 -11.02 15.24 -7.69
C ILE A 17 -9.59 14.73 -7.84
N SER A 18 -9.34 13.73 -8.71
CA SER A 18 -8.03 13.08 -8.86
C SER A 18 -6.90 14.07 -9.15
N ASP A 19 -7.19 15.12 -9.92
CA ASP A 19 -6.22 16.14 -10.31
C ASP A 19 -6.18 17.34 -9.34
N CYS A 20 -7.07 17.38 -8.35
CA CYS A 20 -7.08 18.46 -7.37
C CYS A 20 -5.87 18.35 -6.45
N PRO A 21 -5.17 19.47 -6.15
CA PRO A 21 -4.24 19.51 -5.04
C PRO A 21 -5.00 19.26 -3.74
N LEU A 22 -4.31 18.77 -2.71
CA LEU A 22 -4.96 18.46 -1.45
C LEU A 22 -4.26 19.01 -0.21
N CYS A 23 -5.01 19.09 0.88
CA CYS A 23 -4.56 19.37 2.24
C CYS A 23 -5.04 18.23 3.14
N LEU A 24 -4.17 17.68 3.98
CA LEU A 24 -4.51 16.63 4.94
C LEU A 24 -4.29 17.15 6.36
N ILE A 25 -5.40 17.31 7.08
CA ILE A 25 -5.41 17.63 8.50
C ILE A 25 -5.39 16.31 9.26
N CYS A 26 -4.34 16.07 10.03
CA CYS A 26 -4.17 14.84 10.79
C CYS A 26 -3.91 15.17 12.25
N VAL A 27 -4.55 14.46 13.19
CA VAL A 27 -4.34 14.65 14.63
C VAL A 27 -3.69 13.42 15.23
N ILE A 28 -2.48 13.58 15.76
CA ILE A 28 -1.78 12.53 16.53
C ILE A 28 -1.69 12.92 18.00
N GLY A 29 -1.53 11.93 18.90
CA GLY A 29 -1.39 12.18 20.33
C GLY A 29 -1.89 11.01 21.19
N GLU A 30 -1.79 11.17 22.51
CA GLU A 30 -2.21 10.18 23.51
C GLU A 30 -3.67 9.72 23.30
N LYS A 31 -3.97 8.48 23.73
CA LYS A 31 -5.35 7.97 23.77
C LYS A 31 -6.19 8.83 24.72
N ARG A 32 -7.49 8.93 24.42
CA ARG A 32 -8.49 9.56 25.31
C ARG A 32 -8.24 11.06 25.61
N ARG A 33 -7.51 11.77 24.75
CA ARG A 33 -7.24 13.23 24.86
C ARG A 33 -8.08 14.12 23.94
N GLY A 34 -9.27 13.66 23.54
CA GLY A 34 -10.22 14.48 22.77
C GLY A 34 -9.79 14.83 21.34
N LYS A 35 -9.10 13.89 20.64
CA LYS A 35 -8.72 14.05 19.22
C LYS A 35 -9.95 14.04 18.31
N SER A 36 -10.76 12.99 18.37
CA SER A 36 -11.95 12.83 17.54
C SER A 36 -12.98 13.95 17.79
N SER A 37 -13.16 14.39 19.04
CA SER A 37 -14.01 15.55 19.35
C SER A 37 -13.49 16.84 18.72
N LEU A 38 -12.17 17.09 18.76
CA LEU A 38 -11.57 18.24 18.08
C LEU A 38 -11.81 18.19 16.57
N LEU A 39 -11.60 17.02 15.96
CA LEU A 39 -11.82 16.81 14.54
C LEU A 39 -13.28 17.07 14.15
N ASN A 40 -14.24 16.69 14.97
CA ASN A 40 -15.66 16.95 14.67
C ASN A 40 -16.01 18.44 14.65
N TYR A 41 -15.37 19.27 15.49
CA TYR A 41 -15.52 20.72 15.37
C TYR A 41 -14.84 21.28 14.11
N ILE A 42 -13.70 20.70 13.71
CA ILE A 42 -13.05 21.03 12.44
C ILE A 42 -13.97 20.66 11.26
N LEU A 43 -14.65 19.51 11.30
CA LEU A 43 -15.63 19.10 10.29
C LEU A 43 -16.76 20.13 10.14
N ARG A 44 -17.31 20.64 11.26
CA ARG A 44 -18.33 21.71 11.24
C ARG A 44 -17.82 22.98 10.56
N ALA A 45 -16.59 23.40 10.87
CA ALA A 45 -15.97 24.56 10.25
C ALA A 45 -15.74 24.37 8.75
N LEU A 46 -15.25 23.20 8.33
CA LEU A 46 -15.01 22.86 6.93
C LEU A 46 -16.30 22.80 6.11
N HIS A 47 -17.40 22.29 6.70
CA HIS A 47 -18.72 22.30 6.06
C HIS A 47 -19.24 23.72 5.81
N GLY A 48 -19.01 24.62 6.75
CA GLY A 48 -19.28 26.05 6.56
C GLY A 48 -18.45 26.64 5.42
N LEU A 49 -17.14 26.37 5.41
CA LEU A 49 -16.23 26.86 4.38
C LEU A 49 -16.58 26.36 2.96
N GLU A 50 -16.89 25.08 2.81
CA GLU A 50 -17.29 24.49 1.52
C GLU A 50 -18.56 25.17 0.96
N LYS A 51 -19.46 25.62 1.84
CA LYS A 51 -20.68 26.38 1.48
C LYS A 51 -20.46 27.88 1.32
N GLY A 52 -19.23 28.38 1.47
CA GLY A 52 -18.93 29.81 1.45
C GLY A 52 -19.47 30.58 2.66
N GLN A 53 -19.72 29.89 3.77
CA GLN A 53 -20.20 30.49 5.02
C GLN A 53 -19.03 30.83 5.96
N PRO A 54 -19.21 31.79 6.89
CA PRO A 54 -18.24 32.02 7.95
C PRO A 54 -17.96 30.76 8.76
N VAL A 55 -16.73 30.63 9.27
CA VAL A 55 -16.37 29.53 10.18
C VAL A 55 -17.30 29.53 11.39
N SER A 56 -17.91 28.38 11.64
CA SER A 56 -18.80 28.15 12.77
C SER A 56 -18.53 26.78 13.38
N LEU A 57 -18.64 26.70 14.70
CA LEU A 57 -18.55 25.43 15.43
C LEU A 57 -19.92 24.79 15.66
N GLY A 58 -20.98 25.29 15.02
CA GLY A 58 -22.36 24.82 15.20
C GLY A 58 -23.16 25.64 16.22
N GLY A 59 -24.43 25.28 16.41
CA GLY A 59 -25.30 25.90 17.41
C GLY A 59 -24.94 25.49 18.84
N ASP A 60 -25.29 26.34 19.81
CA ASP A 60 -24.94 26.16 21.23
C ASP A 60 -25.37 24.78 21.77
N ASP A 61 -26.60 24.36 21.46
CA ASP A 61 -27.19 23.12 21.94
C ASP A 61 -27.14 21.96 20.92
N GLU A 62 -26.47 22.17 19.78
CA GLU A 62 -26.37 21.19 18.69
C GLU A 62 -25.40 20.04 19.07
N PRO A 63 -25.84 18.77 19.11
CA PRO A 63 -24.97 17.64 19.40
C PRO A 63 -23.84 17.46 18.36
N LEU A 64 -22.64 17.14 18.84
CA LEU A 64 -21.45 16.96 18.03
C LEU A 64 -21.44 15.60 17.32
N GLU A 65 -21.57 15.64 16.00
CA GLU A 65 -21.55 14.48 15.11
C GLU A 65 -20.25 14.43 14.29
N GLY A 66 -19.89 13.25 13.77
CA GLY A 66 -18.70 13.04 12.96
C GLY A 66 -18.01 11.70 13.28
N PHE A 67 -16.70 11.72 13.45
CA PHE A 67 -15.93 10.58 13.95
C PHE A 67 -16.49 10.11 15.30
N GLU A 68 -16.52 8.80 15.50
CA GLU A 68 -17.00 8.24 16.76
C GLU A 68 -16.15 8.73 17.93
N TRP A 69 -16.81 9.29 18.92
CA TRP A 69 -16.17 9.80 20.12
C TRP A 69 -17.08 9.53 21.31
N GLN A 70 -16.50 9.11 22.43
CA GLN A 70 -17.23 8.83 23.66
C GLN A 70 -16.35 9.19 24.85
N SER A 71 -16.96 9.58 25.97
CA SER A 71 -16.29 9.70 27.28
C SER A 71 -16.07 8.30 27.90
N GLY A 72 -15.04 8.10 28.73
CA GLY A 72 -14.69 6.78 29.29
C GLY A 72 -13.22 6.37 29.12
N THR A 73 -12.89 5.12 29.43
CA THR A 73 -11.51 4.57 29.39
C THR A 73 -11.19 3.81 28.11
N ASP A 74 -12.18 3.24 27.43
CA ASP A 74 -11.95 2.36 26.29
C ASP A 74 -11.50 3.13 25.03
N SER A 75 -10.53 2.58 24.30
CA SER A 75 -10.10 3.19 23.03
C SER A 75 -11.16 2.93 21.96
N VAL A 76 -11.63 4.00 21.31
CA VAL A 76 -12.63 3.93 20.23
C VAL A 76 -11.93 3.78 18.88
N THR A 77 -11.07 4.74 18.51
CA THR A 77 -10.37 4.74 17.22
C THR A 77 -9.27 3.68 17.17
N LYS A 78 -9.34 2.78 16.17
CA LYS A 78 -8.30 1.81 15.82
C LYS A 78 -7.75 2.06 14.42
N GLY A 79 -6.42 2.19 14.26
CA GLY A 79 -5.80 2.54 12.98
C GLY A 79 -5.92 4.03 12.62
N ILE A 80 -5.90 4.34 11.32
CA ILE A 80 -6.12 5.70 10.78
C ILE A 80 -7.47 5.70 10.05
N TRP A 81 -8.36 6.57 10.46
CA TRP A 81 -9.65 6.82 9.84
C TRP A 81 -9.60 8.11 9.05
N MET A 82 -10.27 8.12 7.91
CA MET A 82 -10.40 9.30 7.07
C MET A 82 -11.87 9.63 6.91
N TRP A 83 -12.21 10.91 6.91
CA TRP A 83 -13.56 11.33 6.56
C TRP A 83 -13.85 10.94 5.11
N ASN A 84 -14.95 10.22 4.90
CA ASN A 84 -15.23 9.48 3.66
C ASN A 84 -15.50 10.36 2.42
N ARG A 85 -15.62 11.68 2.60
CA ARG A 85 -15.76 12.65 1.52
C ARG A 85 -14.85 13.84 1.79
N PRO A 86 -13.94 14.22 0.87
CA PRO A 86 -13.16 15.43 1.04
C PRO A 86 -14.03 16.67 0.94
N PHE A 87 -13.65 17.74 1.65
CA PHE A 87 -14.25 19.05 1.46
C PHE A 87 -13.57 19.75 0.29
N ILE A 88 -14.34 20.25 -0.67
CA ILE A 88 -13.79 20.95 -1.83
C ILE A 88 -13.82 22.45 -1.58
N LEU A 89 -12.65 23.02 -1.33
CA LEU A 89 -12.50 24.47 -1.16
C LEU A 89 -12.09 25.10 -2.49
N GLU A 90 -12.66 26.26 -2.80
CA GLU A 90 -12.29 27.04 -3.99
C GLU A 90 -11.74 28.42 -3.60
N ARG A 91 -10.62 28.82 -4.21
CA ARG A 91 -10.03 30.16 -4.03
C ARG A 91 -9.38 30.60 -5.33
N ASN A 92 -9.78 31.78 -5.82
CA ASN A 92 -9.28 32.35 -7.07
C ASN A 92 -9.42 31.41 -8.29
N GLY A 93 -10.48 30.59 -8.33
CA GLY A 93 -10.74 29.62 -9.41
C GLY A 93 -9.90 28.34 -9.34
N GLU A 94 -9.04 28.17 -8.33
CA GLU A 94 -8.36 26.91 -8.04
C GLU A 94 -9.17 26.13 -6.99
N LYS A 95 -9.34 24.83 -7.21
CA LYS A 95 -9.95 23.90 -6.24
C LYS A 95 -8.87 23.18 -5.45
N MET A 96 -9.17 22.87 -4.19
CA MET A 96 -8.34 22.04 -3.32
C MET A 96 -9.22 21.10 -2.51
N ALA A 97 -8.84 19.83 -2.46
CA ALA A 97 -9.50 18.83 -1.61
C ALA A 97 -8.92 18.87 -0.20
N VAL A 98 -9.75 18.93 0.83
CA VAL A 98 -9.33 18.88 2.23
C VAL A 98 -9.80 17.58 2.87
N PHE A 99 -8.85 16.80 3.34
CA PHE A 99 -9.07 15.55 4.05
C PHE A 99 -8.82 15.73 5.54
N VAL A 100 -9.61 15.02 6.35
CA VAL A 100 -9.49 14.98 7.80
C VAL A 100 -9.24 13.55 8.23
N LEU A 101 -8.13 13.34 8.95
CA LEU A 101 -7.67 12.04 9.40
C LEU A 101 -7.68 11.97 10.93
N ASP A 102 -8.42 11.01 11.48
CA ASP A 102 -8.39 10.65 12.90
C ASP A 102 -7.49 9.44 13.11
N THR A 103 -6.61 9.50 14.10
CA THR A 103 -5.64 8.43 14.35
C THR A 103 -5.92 7.77 15.69
N GLU A 104 -5.65 6.47 15.77
CA GLU A 104 -5.53 5.78 17.05
C GLU A 104 -4.52 6.52 17.94
N GLY A 105 -4.83 6.60 19.24
CA GLY A 105 -3.89 7.20 20.17
C GLY A 105 -2.65 6.33 20.29
N SER A 106 -1.49 6.88 19.94
CA SER A 106 -0.27 6.10 19.70
C SER A 106 0.79 6.27 20.80
N LEU A 107 0.53 7.04 21.85
CA LEU A 107 1.54 7.39 22.87
C LEU A 107 1.42 6.62 24.20
N ASP A 108 0.70 5.48 24.21
CA ASP A 108 0.48 4.68 25.41
C ASP A 108 1.47 3.50 25.47
N ILE A 109 2.19 3.37 26.60
CA ILE A 109 3.27 2.39 26.82
C ILE A 109 2.74 0.94 26.78
N GLU A 110 1.45 0.74 27.08
CA GLU A 110 0.81 -0.58 27.08
C GLU A 110 0.33 -1.02 25.69
N SER A 111 0.37 -0.14 24.68
CA SER A 111 -0.04 -0.47 23.32
C SER A 111 1.07 -1.17 22.53
N ASP A 112 0.70 -1.86 21.45
CA ASP A 112 1.66 -2.39 20.50
C ASP A 112 2.50 -1.24 19.90
N ARG A 113 3.72 -1.08 20.44
CA ARG A 113 4.67 -0.02 20.09
C ARG A 113 4.93 0.01 18.59
N GLU A 114 4.94 -1.15 17.94
CA GLU A 114 5.14 -1.29 16.51
C GLU A 114 3.98 -0.69 15.71
N THR A 115 2.74 -1.06 16.06
CA THR A 115 1.55 -0.48 15.45
C THR A 115 1.51 1.03 15.66
N SER A 116 1.86 1.52 16.85
CA SER A 116 1.98 2.95 17.12
C SER A 116 2.98 3.66 16.19
N ILE A 117 4.18 3.10 16.03
CA ILE A 117 5.23 3.64 15.14
C ILE A 117 4.73 3.69 13.69
N LYS A 118 4.14 2.60 13.21
CA LYS A 118 3.64 2.49 11.82
C LYS A 118 2.55 3.53 11.55
N LEU A 119 1.57 3.63 12.45
CA LEU A 119 0.45 4.55 12.29
C LEU A 119 0.89 6.00 12.43
N SER A 120 1.78 6.34 13.36
CA SER A 120 2.22 7.73 13.54
C SER A 120 3.12 8.20 12.40
N ALA A 121 4.04 7.37 11.92
CA ALA A 121 4.91 7.70 10.80
C ALA A 121 4.07 7.90 9.53
N LEU A 122 3.09 7.02 9.28
CA LEU A 122 2.17 7.18 8.17
C LEU A 122 1.33 8.46 8.34
N SER A 123 0.82 8.73 9.55
CA SER A 123 0.05 9.94 9.84
C SER A 123 0.83 11.22 9.56
N MET A 124 2.10 11.27 9.96
CA MET A 124 3.01 12.38 9.67
C MET A 124 3.28 12.51 8.18
N LEU A 125 3.70 11.41 7.54
CA LEU A 125 4.02 11.34 6.12
C LEU A 125 2.85 11.79 5.24
N LEU A 126 1.62 11.43 5.60
CA LEU A 126 0.40 11.83 4.88
C LEU A 126 0.00 13.27 5.18
N SER A 127 0.17 13.73 6.41
CA SER A 127 -0.27 15.06 6.81
C SER A 127 0.39 16.17 5.99
N SER A 128 -0.36 17.21 5.70
CA SER A 128 0.19 18.52 5.34
C SER A 128 0.03 19.53 6.49
N TYR A 129 -0.96 19.29 7.35
CA TYR A 129 -1.17 19.97 8.62
C TYR A 129 -1.31 18.94 9.74
N LEU A 130 -0.24 18.72 10.49
CA LEU A 130 -0.23 17.77 11.61
C LEU A 130 -0.51 18.49 12.92
N ILE A 131 -1.53 18.06 13.65
CA ILE A 131 -1.83 18.51 15.00
C ILE A 131 -1.25 17.48 15.97
N PHE A 132 -0.27 17.90 16.76
CA PHE A 132 0.22 17.13 17.89
C PHE A 132 -0.55 17.52 19.14
N ASN A 133 -1.56 16.72 19.48
CA ASN A 133 -2.49 16.96 20.58
C ASN A 133 -1.90 16.41 21.89
N VAL A 134 -1.46 17.32 22.75
CA VAL A 134 -0.74 17.06 23.99
C VAL A 134 -1.59 17.48 25.18
N ASN A 135 -1.50 16.73 26.29
CA ASN A 135 -2.27 17.02 27.50
C ASN A 135 -1.40 17.71 28.55
N ALA A 136 -1.85 18.87 29.03
CA ALA A 136 -1.24 19.74 30.03
C ALA A 136 0.11 20.35 29.62
N ASN A 137 1.09 19.54 29.18
CA ASN A 137 2.43 19.98 28.79
C ASN A 137 3.17 18.93 27.94
N LEU A 138 4.20 19.37 27.21
CA LEU A 138 5.17 18.49 26.54
C LEU A 138 6.07 17.80 27.58
N LYS A 139 5.74 16.56 27.95
CA LYS A 139 6.61 15.75 28.82
C LYS A 139 7.69 15.05 27.99
N THR A 140 8.70 14.51 28.67
CA THR A 140 9.82 13.80 28.03
C THR A 140 9.32 12.66 27.13
N THR A 141 8.29 11.93 27.57
CA THR A 141 7.66 10.85 26.81
C THR A 141 7.15 11.32 25.44
N GLU A 142 6.40 12.42 25.40
CA GLU A 142 5.87 13.01 24.17
C GLU A 142 6.99 13.48 23.24
N LEU A 143 8.06 14.04 23.79
CA LEU A 143 9.24 14.47 23.03
C LEU A 143 10.03 13.28 22.47
N ASP A 144 10.17 12.19 23.22
CA ASP A 144 10.81 10.95 22.76
C ASP A 144 10.01 10.30 21.63
N TYR A 145 8.68 10.28 21.73
CA TYR A 145 7.82 9.80 20.65
C TYR A 145 7.88 10.69 19.42
N LEU A 146 7.84 12.02 19.59
CA LEU A 146 7.93 12.95 18.46
C LEU A 146 9.29 12.84 17.75
N GLU A 147 10.40 12.71 18.49
CA GLU A 147 11.74 12.46 17.94
C GLU A 147 11.75 11.21 17.07
N MET A 148 11.16 10.14 17.60
CA MET A 148 11.05 8.86 16.93
C MET A 148 10.22 8.96 15.64
N TYR A 149 9.07 9.64 15.70
CA TYR A 149 8.17 9.78 14.56
C TYR A 149 8.78 10.67 13.47
N LEU A 150 9.43 11.78 13.85
CA LEU A 150 10.20 12.62 12.93
C LEU A 150 11.26 11.80 12.20
N HIS A 151 11.98 10.94 12.93
CA HIS A 151 13.01 10.10 12.34
C HIS A 151 12.44 9.12 11.31
N VAL A 152 11.39 8.36 11.63
CA VAL A 152 10.77 7.43 10.67
C VAL A 152 10.17 8.17 9.48
N SER A 153 9.51 9.29 9.74
CA SER A 153 8.80 10.05 8.70
C SER A 153 9.78 10.63 7.69
N GLU A 154 10.91 11.20 8.14
CA GLU A 154 11.97 11.70 7.25
C GLU A 154 12.47 10.59 6.31
N LEU A 155 12.81 9.46 6.92
CA LEU A 155 13.34 8.28 6.26
C LEU A 155 12.37 7.67 5.24
N THR A 156 11.07 7.62 5.58
CA THR A 156 10.01 7.15 4.67
C THR A 156 9.65 8.19 3.60
N GLY A 157 9.68 9.49 3.93
CA GLY A 157 9.44 10.59 3.00
C GLY A 157 10.39 10.58 1.81
N GLU A 158 11.68 10.35 2.04
CA GLU A 158 12.68 10.22 0.95
C GLU A 158 12.38 9.07 -0.01
N SER A 159 11.81 7.99 0.51
CA SER A 159 11.54 6.77 -0.24
C SER A 159 10.36 7.02 -1.20
N PHE A 160 9.28 7.58 -0.66
CA PHE A 160 8.08 7.93 -1.43
C PHE A 160 8.12 9.30 -2.09
N SER A 161 9.23 10.05 -2.02
CA SER A 161 9.35 11.42 -2.53
C SER A 161 8.30 12.39 -1.94
N LEU A 162 7.86 12.18 -0.70
CA LEU A 162 6.95 13.08 0.00
C LEU A 162 7.68 13.95 1.02
N GLN A 163 7.24 15.21 1.13
CA GLN A 163 7.64 16.04 2.26
C GLN A 163 7.04 15.47 3.56
N TYR A 164 7.89 14.91 4.42
CA TYR A 164 7.47 14.17 5.61
C TYR A 164 6.86 15.03 6.72
N LEU A 165 7.22 16.32 6.76
CA LEU A 165 6.61 17.30 7.65
C LEU A 165 6.57 18.67 6.96
N GLN A 166 5.37 19.18 6.73
CA GLN A 166 5.13 20.51 6.17
C GLN A 166 4.69 21.53 7.21
N HIS A 167 3.81 21.10 8.13
CA HIS A 167 3.37 21.93 9.23
C HIS A 167 3.10 21.06 10.46
N LEU A 168 3.66 21.46 11.59
CA LEU A 168 3.40 20.88 12.90
C LEU A 168 2.72 21.93 13.77
N ASN A 169 1.50 21.66 14.22
CA ASN A 169 0.78 22.46 15.18
C ASN A 169 0.76 21.73 16.52
N ILE A 170 1.44 22.28 17.54
CA ILE A 170 1.45 21.75 18.90
C ILE A 170 0.24 22.31 19.64
N LEU A 171 -0.77 21.47 19.84
CA LEU A 171 -1.98 21.83 20.57
C LEU A 171 -1.90 21.28 21.98
N VAL A 172 -1.70 22.15 22.96
CA VAL A 172 -1.68 21.78 24.38
C VAL A 172 -3.07 21.97 24.97
N ARG A 173 -3.66 20.88 25.44
CA ARG A 173 -4.98 20.81 26.10
C ARG A 173 -4.82 20.95 27.60
N ASP A 174 -5.88 21.37 28.30
CA ASP A 174 -5.91 21.47 29.76
C ASP A 174 -4.71 22.23 30.33
N TRP A 175 -4.34 23.33 29.66
CA TRP A 175 -3.27 24.21 30.10
C TRP A 175 -3.59 24.78 31.47
N GLN A 176 -2.58 24.80 32.36
CA GLN A 176 -2.78 25.05 33.79
C GLN A 176 -2.91 26.53 34.14
N ASP A 177 -2.58 27.43 33.21
CA ASP A 177 -2.64 28.89 33.40
C ASP A 177 -3.64 29.50 32.40
N PRO A 178 -4.95 29.54 32.74
CA PRO A 178 -6.01 29.99 31.83
C PRO A 178 -5.83 31.44 31.34
N ASP A 179 -5.18 32.29 32.13
CA ASP A 179 -4.93 33.70 31.79
C ASP A 179 -3.86 33.86 30.71
N ASN A 180 -3.02 32.83 30.50
CA ASN A 180 -1.93 32.82 29.51
C ASN A 180 -2.13 31.68 28.50
N CYS A 181 -3.21 31.80 27.71
CA CYS A 181 -3.60 30.84 26.68
C CYS A 181 -3.49 31.42 25.26
N GLY A 182 -3.79 30.59 24.24
CA GLY A 182 -3.80 31.01 22.84
C GLY A 182 -2.47 30.85 22.13
N ARG A 183 -2.34 31.51 20.98
CA ARG A 183 -1.22 31.35 20.03
C ARG A 183 0.07 31.99 20.55
N GLU A 184 -0.01 33.18 21.11
CA GLU A 184 1.13 33.95 21.59
C GLU A 184 1.79 33.24 22.76
N ALA A 185 0.98 32.79 23.73
CA ALA A 185 1.43 31.99 24.86
C ALA A 185 2.07 30.67 24.39
N ALA A 186 1.46 29.99 23.40
CA ALA A 186 2.02 28.77 22.83
C ALA A 186 3.39 29.00 22.18
N LYS A 187 3.56 30.12 21.47
CA LYS A 187 4.85 30.47 20.86
C LYS A 187 5.95 30.59 21.91
N SER A 188 5.70 31.35 22.98
CA SER A 188 6.66 31.47 24.10
C SER A 188 6.92 30.14 24.80
N TYR A 189 5.90 29.30 24.93
CA TYR A 189 6.04 27.95 25.50
C TYR A 189 6.94 27.04 24.65
N ILE A 190 6.72 27.02 23.32
CA ILE A 190 7.54 26.22 22.38
C ILE A 190 9.00 26.69 22.37
N GLU A 191 9.23 28.01 22.36
CA GLU A 191 10.57 28.60 22.45
C GLU A 191 11.28 28.18 23.75
N HIS A 192 10.55 28.14 24.86
CA HIS A 192 11.07 27.68 26.15
C HIS A 192 11.45 26.19 26.14
N GLU A 193 10.59 25.30 25.63
CA GLU A 193 10.89 23.87 25.55
C GLU A 193 12.05 23.59 24.59
N ALA A 194 12.18 24.33 23.48
CA ALA A 194 13.34 24.25 22.59
C ALA A 194 14.64 24.64 23.32
N GLU A 195 14.62 25.68 24.15
CA GLU A 195 15.80 26.08 24.92
C GLU A 195 16.18 25.06 25.99
N LYS A 196 15.20 24.43 26.63
CA LYS A 196 15.41 23.33 27.59
C LYS A 196 16.01 22.10 26.90
N LEU A 197 15.50 21.73 25.73
CA LEU A 197 16.07 20.65 24.92
C LEU A 197 17.53 20.94 24.54
N ARG A 198 17.83 22.17 24.10
CA ARG A 198 19.21 22.59 23.80
C ARG A 198 20.17 22.34 24.97
N LYS A 199 19.75 22.62 26.21
CA LYS A 199 20.58 22.42 27.41
C LYS A 199 20.76 20.94 27.77
N SER A 200 19.77 20.11 27.46
CA SER A 200 19.77 18.69 27.81
C SER A 200 20.53 17.79 26.83
N SER A 201 20.84 18.29 25.62
CA SER A 201 21.47 17.54 24.52
C SER A 201 20.73 16.25 24.13
N LYS A 202 19.40 16.23 24.27
CA LYS A 202 18.51 15.14 23.85
C LYS A 202 17.52 15.63 22.79
N ASN A 203 16.89 14.69 22.08
CA ASN A 203 15.84 14.93 21.07
C ASN A 203 16.25 16.01 20.05
N HIS A 204 17.35 15.75 19.34
CA HIS A 204 17.95 16.74 18.45
C HIS A 204 17.02 17.11 17.30
N ARG A 205 16.27 16.14 16.74
CA ARG A 205 15.33 16.39 15.64
C ARG A 205 14.14 17.20 16.09
N VAL A 206 13.62 16.94 17.29
CA VAL A 206 12.57 17.76 17.90
C VAL A 206 13.08 19.17 18.11
N LEU A 207 14.28 19.35 18.68
CA LEU A 207 14.88 20.67 18.86
C LEU A 207 14.98 21.47 17.54
N GLU A 208 15.47 20.83 16.48
CA GLU A 208 15.55 21.45 15.16
C GLU A 208 14.15 21.81 14.64
N THR A 209 13.21 20.87 14.76
CA THR A 209 11.82 21.05 14.32
C THR A 209 11.16 22.20 15.05
N LEU A 210 11.20 22.28 16.38
CA LEU A 210 10.57 23.34 17.18
C LEU A 210 11.05 24.76 16.83
N ARG A 211 12.22 24.88 16.18
CA ARG A 211 12.79 26.16 15.73
C ARG A 211 12.39 26.52 14.30
N CYS A 212 11.77 25.60 13.56
CA CYS A 212 11.35 25.85 12.20
C CYS A 212 10.10 26.75 12.14
N PRO A 213 9.98 27.62 11.12
CA PRO A 213 8.79 28.45 10.92
C PRO A 213 7.54 27.63 10.56
N SER A 214 7.72 26.36 10.17
CA SER A 214 6.64 25.40 9.94
C SER A 214 6.02 24.88 11.24
N VAL A 215 6.55 25.22 12.41
CA VAL A 215 5.95 24.87 13.71
C VAL A 215 5.12 26.02 14.24
N SER A 216 3.89 25.71 14.61
CA SER A 216 3.00 26.60 15.34
C SER A 216 2.48 25.90 16.59
N GLY A 217 1.75 26.62 17.45
CA GLY A 217 1.05 26.00 18.55
C GLY A 217 -0.10 26.83 19.06
N PHE A 218 -0.88 26.22 19.95
CA PHE A 218 -2.00 26.85 20.62
C PHE A 218 -2.18 26.21 22.00
N LEU A 219 -2.40 27.03 23.03
CA LEU A 219 -2.72 26.55 24.38
C LEU A 219 -4.22 26.70 24.61
N LEU A 220 -4.89 25.62 24.98
CA LEU A 220 -6.29 25.60 25.38
C LEU A 220 -6.41 25.31 26.88
N PRO A 221 -7.25 26.06 27.61
CA PRO A 221 -7.55 25.77 29.01
C PRO A 221 -8.38 24.48 29.11
N HIS A 222 -8.74 24.10 30.34
CA HIS A 222 -9.62 22.97 30.58
C HIS A 222 -11.06 23.30 30.09
N PRO A 223 -11.77 22.38 29.42
CA PRO A 223 -13.07 22.66 28.77
C PRO A 223 -14.28 22.78 29.73
N GLY A 224 -14.06 22.87 31.04
CA GLY A 224 -15.12 22.77 32.05
C GLY A 224 -15.57 21.34 32.38
N LYS A 225 -16.08 21.16 33.62
CA LYS A 225 -16.54 19.85 34.14
C LYS A 225 -17.84 19.37 33.49
N THR A 226 -18.69 20.30 33.05
CA THR A 226 -19.97 19.99 32.40
C THR A 226 -19.72 19.29 31.07
N PHE A 227 -18.84 19.85 30.24
CA PHE A 227 -18.41 19.25 28.99
C PHE A 227 -17.87 17.84 29.15
N LEU A 228 -16.98 17.60 30.12
CA LEU A 228 -16.40 16.26 30.36
C LEU A 228 -17.44 15.19 30.76
N ARG A 229 -18.55 15.61 31.35
CA ARG A 229 -19.66 14.73 31.76
C ARG A 229 -20.70 14.55 30.65
N SER A 230 -20.72 15.45 29.68
CA SER A 230 -21.62 15.40 28.52
C SER A 230 -21.13 14.36 27.52
N SER A 231 -22.07 13.58 26.98
CA SER A 231 -21.82 12.71 25.82
C SER A 231 -22.19 13.37 24.50
N GLN A 232 -22.66 14.62 24.54
CA GLN A 232 -23.25 15.30 23.38
C GLN A 232 -22.31 16.32 22.75
N GLY A 233 -21.30 16.81 23.49
CA GLY A 233 -20.29 17.72 22.92
C GLY A 233 -20.86 19.07 22.51
N ARG A 234 -21.87 19.55 23.25
CA ARG A 234 -22.51 20.84 22.97
C ARG A 234 -21.57 21.98 23.35
N LEU A 235 -21.67 23.09 22.62
CA LEU A 235 -20.87 24.29 22.95
C LEU A 235 -21.37 24.94 24.24
N SER A 236 -22.67 24.80 24.56
CA SER A 236 -23.26 25.26 25.82
C SER A 236 -22.78 24.51 27.06
N ASP A 237 -22.15 23.34 26.89
CA ASP A 237 -21.57 22.56 27.99
C ASP A 237 -20.13 23.00 28.35
N MET A 238 -19.50 23.86 27.55
CA MET A 238 -18.11 24.31 27.73
C MET A 238 -18.02 25.57 28.59
N ASP A 239 -16.89 25.74 29.27
CA ASP A 239 -16.54 27.04 29.85
C ASP A 239 -16.30 28.08 28.73
N ASP A 240 -16.68 29.34 28.97
CA ASP A 240 -16.72 30.40 27.94
C ASP A 240 -15.34 30.74 27.36
N ASP A 241 -14.31 30.72 28.20
CA ASP A 241 -12.91 30.96 27.81
C ASP A 241 -12.40 29.87 26.87
N PHE A 242 -12.65 28.60 27.21
CA PHE A 242 -12.34 27.46 26.35
C PHE A 242 -13.07 27.55 25.01
N ARG A 243 -14.39 27.82 25.03
CA ARG A 243 -15.21 27.92 23.82
C ARG A 243 -14.68 29.01 22.88
N SER A 244 -14.36 30.18 23.43
CA SER A 244 -13.80 31.31 22.67
C SER A 244 -12.44 30.97 22.03
N LEU A 245 -11.55 30.37 22.82
CA LEU A 245 -10.21 29.97 22.36
C LEU A 245 -10.25 28.83 21.35
N LEU A 246 -11.13 27.84 21.52
CA LEU A 246 -11.36 26.77 20.55
C LEU A 246 -11.89 27.33 19.22
N THR A 247 -12.83 28.27 19.29
CA THR A 247 -13.37 28.96 18.10
C THR A 247 -12.27 29.72 17.37
N THR A 248 -11.42 30.42 18.11
CA THR A 248 -10.25 31.14 17.55
C THR A 248 -9.28 30.17 16.88
N TYR A 249 -8.90 29.09 17.57
CA TYR A 249 -8.00 28.06 17.04
C TYR A 249 -8.48 27.46 15.72
N ILE A 250 -9.76 27.04 15.67
CA ILE A 250 -10.33 26.41 14.48
C ILE A 250 -10.50 27.44 13.36
N SER A 251 -10.88 28.68 13.67
CA SER A 251 -10.97 29.76 12.69
C SER A 251 -9.62 30.08 12.05
N ASP A 252 -8.56 30.12 12.85
CA ASP A 252 -7.20 30.33 12.36
C ASP A 252 -6.73 29.18 11.47
N LEU A 253 -6.96 27.93 11.89
CA LEU A 253 -6.65 26.75 11.10
C LEU A 253 -7.38 26.80 9.75
N ALA A 254 -8.69 27.03 9.79
CA ALA A 254 -9.56 27.11 8.63
C ALA A 254 -9.14 28.23 7.65
N GLY A 255 -8.76 29.40 8.17
CA GLY A 255 -8.23 30.51 7.38
C GLY A 255 -6.87 30.23 6.72
N GLY A 256 -6.06 29.35 7.33
CA GLY A 256 -4.73 28.97 6.86
C GLY A 256 -4.67 27.81 5.87
N LEU A 257 -5.75 27.03 5.66
CA LEU A 257 -5.70 25.76 4.91
C LEU A 257 -5.01 25.84 3.54
N TRP A 258 -5.24 26.93 2.80
CA TRP A 258 -4.64 27.13 1.47
C TRP A 258 -3.12 27.20 1.46
N THR A 259 -2.49 27.58 2.58
CA THR A 259 -1.02 27.59 2.72
C THR A 259 -0.45 26.22 3.08
N HIS A 260 -1.31 25.25 3.40
CA HIS A 260 -0.94 23.91 3.86
C HIS A 260 -1.29 22.83 2.84
N ARG A 261 -1.16 23.13 1.54
CA ARG A 261 -1.26 22.11 0.47
C ARG A 261 -0.13 21.11 0.58
N LYS A 262 -0.43 19.83 0.37
CA LYS A 262 0.55 18.74 0.36
C LYS A 262 1.52 18.92 -0.80
N THR A 263 2.81 18.77 -0.53
CA THR A 263 3.87 18.82 -1.55
C THR A 263 4.79 17.61 -1.51
N ASP A 264 5.46 17.37 -2.63
CA ASP A 264 6.61 16.47 -2.69
C ASP A 264 7.85 17.13 -2.04
N VAL A 265 8.97 16.39 -2.06
CA VAL A 265 10.27 16.88 -1.56
C VAL A 265 10.87 18.04 -2.38
N HIS A 266 10.33 18.33 -3.56
CA HIS A 266 10.74 19.43 -4.44
C HIS A 266 9.84 20.67 -4.29
N GLY A 267 8.77 20.58 -3.51
CA GLY A 267 7.80 21.65 -3.31
C GLY A 267 6.67 21.66 -4.35
N GLU A 268 6.60 20.67 -5.23
CA GLU A 268 5.53 20.52 -6.20
C GLU A 268 4.27 19.97 -5.54
N LYS A 269 3.11 20.44 -5.99
CA LYS A 269 1.82 20.05 -5.40
C LYS A 269 1.53 18.57 -5.67
N ILE A 270 1.18 17.84 -4.61
CA ILE A 270 0.65 16.49 -4.73
C ILE A 270 -0.85 16.59 -5.03
N THR A 271 -1.33 15.76 -5.96
CA THR A 271 -2.76 15.64 -6.28
C THR A 271 -3.39 14.45 -5.54
N CYS A 272 -4.72 14.43 -5.44
CA CYS A 272 -5.46 13.32 -4.84
C CYS A 272 -5.08 11.98 -5.47
N GLY A 273 -5.06 11.90 -6.81
CA GLY A 273 -4.78 10.67 -7.52
C GLY A 273 -3.34 10.19 -7.32
N HIS A 274 -2.37 11.12 -7.26
CA HIS A 274 -1.00 10.76 -6.93
C HIS A 274 -0.92 10.16 -5.52
N LEU A 275 -1.49 10.83 -4.51
CA LEU A 275 -1.45 10.31 -3.14
C LEU A 275 -2.20 8.97 -3.00
N GLY A 276 -3.34 8.80 -3.68
CA GLY A 276 -4.10 7.55 -3.68
C GLY A 276 -3.27 6.36 -4.19
N GLN A 277 -2.53 6.54 -5.28
CA GLN A 277 -1.61 5.50 -5.78
C GLN A 277 -0.47 5.22 -4.80
N MET A 278 0.09 6.26 -4.19
CA MET A 278 1.16 6.10 -3.20
C MET A 278 0.69 5.37 -1.94
N LEU A 279 -0.52 5.63 -1.47
CA LEU A 279 -1.13 4.92 -0.35
C LEU A 279 -1.24 3.42 -0.63
N LYS A 280 -1.73 3.05 -1.82
CA LYS A 280 -1.78 1.65 -2.26
C LYS A 280 -0.40 1.02 -2.29
N GLU A 281 0.59 1.73 -2.83
CA GLU A 281 1.97 1.25 -2.87
C GLU A 281 2.59 1.07 -1.47
N PHE A 282 2.36 2.03 -0.57
CA PHE A 282 2.86 2.02 0.80
C PHE A 282 2.29 0.82 1.57
N VAL A 283 0.97 0.63 1.53
CA VAL A 283 0.35 -0.48 2.27
C VAL A 283 0.70 -1.83 1.66
N SER A 284 0.74 -1.95 0.33
CA SER A 284 1.22 -3.17 -0.35
C SER A 284 2.65 -3.54 0.07
N THR A 285 3.52 -2.55 0.25
CA THR A 285 4.90 -2.76 0.74
C THR A 285 4.94 -3.30 2.17
N LEU A 286 4.02 -2.84 3.04
CA LEU A 286 3.96 -3.22 4.45
C LEU A 286 3.09 -4.46 4.74
N GLN A 287 2.35 -4.96 3.76
CA GLN A 287 1.48 -6.14 3.87
C GLN A 287 2.21 -7.48 3.70
N ASN A 288 3.52 -7.48 3.40
CA ASN A 288 4.31 -8.70 3.41
C ASN A 288 4.26 -9.33 4.81
N GLU A 289 3.55 -10.46 4.90
CA GLU A 289 3.23 -11.15 6.15
C GLU A 289 4.53 -11.51 6.89
N HIS A 290 4.57 -11.25 8.21
CA HIS A 290 5.69 -11.43 9.16
C HIS A 290 6.62 -10.24 9.44
N LEU A 291 6.26 -9.00 9.06
CA LEU A 291 7.08 -7.83 9.39
C LEU A 291 6.74 -7.23 10.75
N THR A 292 7.41 -7.73 11.78
CA THR A 292 7.54 -7.04 13.06
C THR A 292 8.80 -6.16 13.05
N PHE A 293 8.67 -4.90 13.43
CA PHE A 293 9.81 -3.98 13.54
C PHE A 293 10.09 -3.71 15.02
N ALA A 294 11.27 -4.10 15.49
CA ALA A 294 11.71 -3.77 16.85
C ALA A 294 12.07 -2.29 16.97
N SER A 295 12.37 -1.61 15.85
CA SER A 295 12.64 -0.17 15.84
C SER A 295 12.20 0.58 14.57
N PRO A 296 11.98 1.91 14.70
CA PRO A 296 11.95 2.89 13.60
C PRO A 296 12.97 2.69 12.47
N ILE A 297 14.20 2.36 12.84
CA ILE A 297 15.35 2.28 11.92
C ILE A 297 15.23 1.02 11.08
N GLU A 298 14.80 -0.10 11.68
CA GLU A 298 14.50 -1.34 10.96
C GLU A 298 13.37 -1.13 9.95
N MET A 299 12.30 -0.43 10.33
CA MET A 299 11.21 -0.09 9.40
C MET A 299 11.72 0.70 8.19
N PHE A 300 12.63 1.65 8.41
CA PHE A 300 13.25 2.39 7.31
C PHE A 300 14.10 1.50 6.41
N TYR A 301 15.02 0.73 6.98
CA TYR A 301 15.88 -0.15 6.20
C TYR A 301 15.07 -1.14 5.38
N PHE A 302 14.01 -1.68 5.96
CA PHE A 302 13.05 -2.52 5.25
C PHE A 302 12.46 -1.80 4.03
N ILE A 303 11.88 -0.61 4.22
CA ILE A 303 11.27 0.17 3.13
C ILE A 303 12.33 0.50 2.06
N LYS A 304 13.53 0.90 2.46
CA LYS A 304 14.59 1.27 1.52
C LYS A 304 15.10 0.10 0.70
N ASN A 305 15.32 -1.05 1.34
CA ASN A 305 15.76 -2.27 0.68
C ASN A 305 14.67 -2.75 -0.31
N TYR A 306 13.40 -2.72 0.10
CA TYR A 306 12.28 -3.08 -0.77
C TYR A 306 12.12 -2.14 -1.98
N GLU A 307 12.27 -0.83 -1.80
CA GLU A 307 12.29 0.10 -2.92
C GLU A 307 13.45 -0.13 -3.88
N ASN A 308 14.64 -0.37 -3.34
CA ASN A 308 15.81 -0.71 -4.16
C ASN A 308 15.54 -1.99 -4.96
N MET A 309 14.91 -3.00 -4.35
CA MET A 309 14.49 -4.23 -5.02
C MET A 309 13.57 -3.93 -6.21
N LYS A 310 12.51 -3.14 -6.00
CA LYS A 310 11.59 -2.70 -7.06
C LYS A 310 12.32 -1.98 -8.20
N LYS A 311 13.21 -1.04 -7.86
CA LYS A 311 14.02 -0.30 -8.85
C LYS A 311 14.92 -1.24 -9.65
N THR A 312 15.54 -2.23 -9.02
CA THR A 312 16.41 -3.21 -9.68
C THR A 312 15.62 -4.17 -10.57
N VAL A 313 14.47 -4.67 -10.12
CA VAL A 313 13.56 -5.48 -10.96
C VAL A 313 13.11 -4.69 -12.19
N LYS A 314 12.76 -3.40 -12.03
CA LYS A 314 12.41 -2.53 -13.16
C LYS A 314 13.57 -2.37 -14.16
N ARG A 315 14.81 -2.19 -13.68
CA ARG A 315 16.00 -2.15 -14.55
C ARG A 315 16.17 -3.44 -15.34
N PHE A 316 15.93 -4.59 -14.73
CA PHE A 316 15.97 -5.88 -15.41
C PHE A 316 14.87 -5.99 -16.49
N GLN A 317 13.65 -5.54 -16.18
CA GLN A 317 12.54 -5.46 -17.14
C GLN A 317 12.88 -4.56 -18.33
N ASP A 318 13.46 -3.39 -18.07
CA ASP A 318 13.93 -2.48 -19.13
C ASP A 318 15.01 -3.11 -20.00
N PHE A 319 15.92 -3.88 -19.41
CA PHE A 319 16.94 -4.64 -20.14
C PHE A 319 16.31 -5.68 -21.08
N VAL A 320 15.45 -6.57 -20.57
CA VAL A 320 14.84 -7.62 -21.40
C VAL A 320 13.96 -7.05 -22.52
N ASN A 321 13.29 -5.93 -22.26
CA ASN A 321 12.50 -5.20 -23.26
C ASN A 321 13.36 -4.61 -24.40
N ARG A 322 14.63 -4.24 -24.13
CA ARG A 322 15.57 -3.77 -25.16
C ARG A 322 16.17 -4.91 -25.98
N GLU A 323 16.42 -6.06 -25.37
CA GLU A 323 16.96 -7.23 -26.04
C GLU A 323 15.97 -7.78 -27.10
N ALA A 324 14.69 -7.88 -26.75
CA ALA A 324 13.65 -8.35 -27.66
C ALA A 324 12.34 -7.56 -27.53
N PRO A 325 12.27 -6.33 -28.10
CA PRO A 325 11.03 -5.57 -28.19
C PRO A 325 9.89 -6.38 -28.80
N ILE A 326 8.66 -6.09 -28.40
CA ILE A 326 7.45 -6.73 -28.97
C ILE A 326 7.37 -6.56 -30.49
N THR A 327 7.89 -5.43 -31.01
CA THR A 327 7.93 -5.08 -32.43
C THR A 327 9.18 -5.60 -33.17
N SER A 328 9.95 -6.51 -32.57
CA SER A 328 11.18 -7.02 -33.17
C SER A 328 10.92 -7.74 -34.50
N SER A 329 11.76 -7.47 -35.50
CA SER A 329 11.67 -8.17 -36.78
C SER A 329 11.99 -9.67 -36.63
N PRO A 330 11.39 -10.55 -37.44
CA PRO A 330 11.65 -11.99 -37.39
C PRO A 330 13.13 -12.35 -37.51
N PHE A 331 13.88 -11.66 -38.36
CA PHE A 331 15.33 -11.88 -38.53
C PHE A 331 16.14 -11.51 -37.28
N LYS A 332 15.75 -10.45 -36.56
CA LYS A 332 16.42 -10.06 -35.31
C LYS A 332 16.22 -11.12 -34.22
N ILE A 333 15.01 -11.66 -34.09
CA ILE A 333 14.71 -12.73 -33.12
C ILE A 333 15.49 -14.01 -33.48
N LEU A 334 15.53 -14.39 -34.76
CA LEU A 334 16.23 -15.60 -35.18
C LEU A 334 17.77 -15.49 -35.10
N SER A 335 18.32 -14.27 -35.06
CA SER A 335 19.77 -14.04 -34.96
C SER A 335 20.39 -14.53 -33.64
N VAL A 336 19.58 -14.70 -32.59
CA VAL A 336 20.03 -15.19 -31.28
C VAL A 336 19.21 -16.42 -30.88
N THR A 337 19.90 -17.55 -30.71
CA THR A 337 19.26 -18.79 -30.26
C THR A 337 18.72 -18.67 -28.85
N THR A 338 17.69 -19.46 -28.52
CA THR A 338 17.04 -19.46 -27.20
C THR A 338 18.04 -19.71 -26.06
N SER A 339 18.98 -20.65 -26.22
CA SER A 339 20.01 -20.93 -25.21
C SER A 339 20.97 -19.76 -25.00
N LYS A 340 21.40 -19.09 -26.09
CA LYS A 340 22.29 -17.92 -25.99
C LYS A 340 21.57 -16.74 -25.33
N MET A 341 20.30 -16.54 -25.65
CA MET A 341 19.47 -15.51 -25.02
C MET A 341 19.31 -15.78 -23.52
N ARG A 342 19.02 -17.02 -23.12
CA ARG A 342 18.91 -17.40 -21.71
C ARG A 342 20.20 -17.14 -20.92
N ILE A 343 21.35 -17.49 -21.47
CA ILE A 343 22.66 -17.20 -20.84
C ILE A 343 22.86 -15.69 -20.66
N ARG A 344 22.53 -14.88 -21.68
CA ARG A 344 22.67 -13.42 -21.61
C ARG A 344 21.77 -12.82 -20.53
N VAL A 345 20.52 -13.27 -20.45
CA VAL A 345 19.53 -12.78 -19.49
C VAL A 345 19.89 -13.19 -18.06
N ASN A 346 20.30 -14.44 -17.83
CA ASN A 346 20.81 -14.91 -16.53
C ASN A 346 22.02 -14.09 -16.07
N LYS A 347 22.99 -13.83 -16.97
CA LYS A 347 24.17 -13.04 -16.63
C LYS A 347 23.82 -11.62 -16.16
N GLU A 348 22.79 -11.01 -16.75
CA GLU A 348 22.31 -9.71 -16.31
C GLU A 348 21.60 -9.79 -14.95
N ALA A 349 20.76 -10.81 -14.75
CA ALA A 349 20.10 -11.07 -13.47
C ALA A 349 21.14 -11.26 -12.34
N ASP A 350 22.17 -12.07 -12.55
CA ASP A 350 23.26 -12.29 -11.60
C ASP A 350 24.02 -10.99 -11.28
N ARG A 351 24.28 -10.15 -12.30
CA ARG A 351 24.93 -8.84 -12.09
C ARG A 351 24.07 -7.93 -11.22
N LEU A 352 22.78 -7.83 -11.52
CA LEU A 352 21.85 -6.98 -10.78
C LEU A 352 21.60 -7.49 -9.35
N LEU A 353 21.59 -8.80 -9.14
CA LEU A 353 21.51 -9.40 -7.81
C LEU A 353 22.73 -9.01 -6.97
N LEU A 354 23.94 -9.12 -7.53
CA LEU A 354 25.18 -8.72 -6.84
C LEU A 354 25.20 -7.22 -6.52
N GLU A 355 24.76 -6.37 -7.46
CA GLU A 355 24.63 -4.92 -7.22
C GLU A 355 23.62 -4.64 -6.09
N TYR A 356 22.51 -5.39 -6.03
CA TYR A 356 21.50 -5.25 -4.98
C TYR A 356 22.04 -5.70 -3.62
N GLU A 357 22.70 -6.84 -3.53
CA GLU A 357 23.37 -7.35 -2.32
C GLU A 357 24.31 -6.30 -1.72
N GLN A 358 25.13 -5.66 -2.56
CA GLN A 358 26.06 -4.60 -2.13
C GLN A 358 25.36 -3.31 -1.70
N SER A 359 24.10 -3.11 -2.09
CA SER A 359 23.33 -1.91 -1.77
C SER A 359 22.50 -2.02 -0.48
N LEU A 360 22.37 -3.23 0.08
CA LEU A 360 21.58 -3.48 1.28
C LEU A 360 22.12 -2.69 2.47
N ARG A 361 21.22 -2.02 3.18
CA ARG A 361 21.53 -1.26 4.38
C ARG A 361 20.84 -1.95 5.54
N ASP A 362 21.57 -2.79 6.26
CA ASP A 362 21.13 -3.38 7.54
C ASP A 362 22.34 -3.93 8.31
N SER A 363 22.22 -4.07 9.62
CA SER A 363 23.14 -4.80 10.49
C SER A 363 22.71 -6.24 10.76
N ASN A 364 21.45 -6.63 10.49
CA ASN A 364 20.96 -7.98 10.73
C ASN A 364 21.18 -8.90 9.52
N SER A 365 22.06 -9.90 9.66
CA SER A 365 22.40 -10.83 8.59
C SER A 365 21.25 -11.74 8.15
N GLU A 366 20.31 -12.07 9.06
CA GLU A 366 19.18 -12.94 8.72
C GLU A 366 18.13 -12.23 7.87
N GLU A 367 17.84 -10.96 8.17
CA GLU A 367 16.91 -10.14 7.38
C GLU A 367 17.48 -9.79 6.02
N GLN A 368 18.79 -9.51 5.93
CA GLN A 368 19.46 -9.35 4.65
C GLN A 368 19.30 -10.58 3.76
N GLN A 369 19.48 -11.78 4.32
CA GLN A 369 19.35 -13.00 3.54
C GLN A 369 17.93 -13.17 2.98
N LYS A 370 16.89 -12.85 3.76
CA LYS A 370 15.50 -12.87 3.28
C LYS A 370 15.31 -11.94 2.08
N PHE A 371 15.85 -10.74 2.13
CA PHE A 371 15.79 -9.79 1.01
C PHE A 371 16.52 -10.29 -0.24
N ILE A 372 17.68 -10.94 -0.07
CA ILE A 372 18.45 -11.53 -1.17
C ILE A 372 17.67 -12.68 -1.81
N ASP A 373 17.12 -13.58 -0.99
CA ASP A 373 16.35 -14.74 -1.45
C ASP A 373 15.08 -14.31 -2.21
N GLU A 374 14.37 -13.29 -1.69
CA GLU A 374 13.21 -12.73 -2.36
C GLU A 374 13.59 -12.04 -3.68
N MET A 375 14.67 -11.24 -3.70
CA MET A 375 15.13 -10.59 -4.93
C MET A 375 15.51 -11.61 -6.00
N LYS A 376 16.25 -12.65 -5.61
CA LYS A 376 16.63 -13.75 -6.50
C LYS A 376 15.39 -14.43 -7.08
N THR A 377 14.41 -14.75 -6.22
CA THR A 377 13.14 -15.36 -6.66
C THR A 377 12.42 -14.50 -7.69
N ARG A 378 12.36 -13.17 -7.48
CA ARG A 378 11.72 -12.24 -8.42
C ARG A 378 12.47 -12.15 -9.76
N LEU A 379 13.80 -12.09 -9.73
CA LEU A 379 14.61 -12.11 -10.95
C LEU A 379 14.44 -13.41 -11.72
N ASP A 380 14.52 -14.56 -11.05
CA ASP A 380 14.34 -15.89 -11.66
C ASP A 380 12.97 -16.01 -12.34
N GLN A 381 11.90 -15.52 -11.70
CA GLN A 381 10.56 -15.47 -12.30
C GLN A 381 10.51 -14.62 -13.58
N GLU A 382 11.13 -13.44 -13.57
CA GLU A 382 11.15 -12.57 -14.76
C GLU A 382 12.04 -13.16 -15.88
N VAL A 383 13.14 -13.83 -15.54
CA VAL A 383 13.97 -14.59 -16.48
C VAL A 383 13.14 -15.67 -17.17
N GLU A 384 12.44 -16.52 -16.41
CA GLU A 384 11.65 -17.63 -16.96
C GLU A 384 10.51 -17.12 -17.84
N LYS A 385 9.81 -16.07 -17.38
CA LYS A 385 8.74 -15.42 -18.14
C LYS A 385 9.24 -14.90 -19.49
N PHE A 386 10.34 -14.16 -19.48
CA PHE A 386 10.95 -13.64 -20.72
C PHE A 386 11.42 -14.77 -21.64
N CYS A 387 12.16 -15.76 -21.11
CA CYS A 387 12.72 -16.84 -21.92
C CYS A 387 11.62 -17.70 -22.56
N THR A 388 10.52 -17.93 -21.84
CA THR A 388 9.35 -18.66 -22.36
C THR A 388 8.70 -17.90 -23.50
N GLU A 389 8.45 -16.60 -23.33
CA GLU A 389 7.86 -15.75 -24.36
C GLU A 389 8.78 -15.61 -25.59
N TYR A 390 10.08 -15.43 -25.36
CA TYR A 390 11.09 -15.39 -26.41
C TYR A 390 11.13 -16.69 -27.21
N SER A 391 11.09 -17.85 -26.54
CA SER A 391 11.09 -19.17 -27.19
C SER A 391 9.85 -19.37 -28.08
N LYS A 392 8.67 -18.95 -27.62
CA LYS A 392 7.44 -18.96 -28.41
C LYS A 392 7.58 -18.09 -29.67
N ARG A 393 8.08 -16.87 -29.54
CA ARG A 393 8.31 -15.95 -30.67
C ARG A 393 9.35 -16.49 -31.64
N PHE A 394 10.46 -17.01 -31.13
CA PHE A 394 11.52 -17.62 -31.94
C PHE A 394 10.97 -18.77 -32.77
N THR A 395 10.19 -19.67 -32.16
CA THR A 395 9.55 -20.80 -32.86
C THR A 395 8.59 -20.31 -33.94
N LYS A 396 7.73 -19.32 -33.62
CA LYS A 396 6.80 -18.72 -34.58
C LYS A 396 7.52 -18.10 -35.78
N CYS A 397 8.61 -17.36 -35.55
CA CYS A 397 9.42 -16.77 -36.61
C CYS A 397 10.12 -17.84 -37.45
N ALA A 398 10.66 -18.89 -36.83
CA ALA A 398 11.36 -19.96 -37.54
C ALA A 398 10.42 -20.75 -38.46
N VAL A 399 9.22 -21.08 -37.98
CA VAL A 399 8.18 -21.72 -38.80
C VAL A 399 7.75 -20.79 -39.94
N GLY A 400 7.48 -19.52 -39.66
CA GLY A 400 7.07 -18.54 -40.68
C GLY A 400 8.10 -18.36 -41.81
N VAL A 401 9.39 -18.24 -41.46
CA VAL A 401 10.46 -18.14 -42.46
C VAL A 401 10.64 -19.47 -43.21
N GLY A 402 10.60 -20.61 -42.52
CA GLY A 402 10.67 -21.92 -43.15
C GLY A 402 9.55 -22.18 -44.17
N CYS A 403 8.33 -21.70 -43.88
CA CYS A 403 7.20 -21.75 -44.82
C CYS A 403 7.39 -20.79 -46.01
N ALA A 404 7.95 -19.60 -45.81
CA ALA A 404 8.08 -18.58 -46.85
C ALA A 404 9.22 -18.85 -47.85
N VAL A 405 10.30 -19.49 -47.44
CA VAL A 405 11.48 -19.76 -48.30
C VAL A 405 11.31 -21.04 -49.14
N GLY A 406 10.26 -21.82 -48.89
CA GLY A 406 9.89 -22.98 -49.70
C GLY A 406 10.30 -24.32 -49.08
N GLY A 407 9.34 -24.95 -48.41
CA GLY A 407 9.21 -26.42 -48.42
C GLY A 407 9.70 -27.25 -47.23
N GLY A 408 10.16 -26.67 -46.12
CA GLY A 408 10.60 -27.48 -44.97
C GLY A 408 10.40 -26.81 -43.61
N VAL A 409 9.74 -27.51 -42.69
CA VAL A 409 9.80 -27.18 -41.26
C VAL A 409 11.26 -27.29 -40.85
N LEU A 410 11.91 -26.16 -40.55
CA LEU A 410 13.22 -26.15 -39.91
C LEU A 410 13.07 -26.90 -38.57
N SER A 411 13.53 -28.15 -38.51
CA SER A 411 13.69 -28.85 -37.24
C SER A 411 14.78 -28.11 -36.49
N LEU A 412 14.37 -27.22 -35.58
CA LEU A 412 15.29 -26.51 -34.72
C LEU A 412 15.90 -27.52 -33.76
N ALA A 413 17.07 -28.02 -34.14
CA ALA A 413 17.91 -28.88 -33.33
C ALA A 413 18.24 -28.18 -32.00
N GLY A 414 17.62 -28.69 -30.94
CA GLY A 414 17.84 -28.27 -29.57
C GLY A 414 17.50 -29.42 -28.62
N GLY A 415 18.21 -30.54 -28.76
CA GLY A 415 18.40 -31.59 -27.74
C GLY A 415 17.16 -32.32 -27.21
N ILE A 416 16.92 -33.53 -27.71
CA ILE A 416 16.90 -34.81 -26.96
C ILE A 416 16.79 -35.94 -28.00
N VAL A 417 17.64 -36.96 -27.85
CA VAL A 417 17.66 -38.18 -28.65
C VAL A 417 16.39 -39.00 -28.37
N GLY A 418 15.60 -39.30 -29.39
CA GLY A 418 14.46 -40.20 -29.32
C GLY A 418 13.79 -40.37 -30.68
N ALA A 419 13.60 -41.61 -31.10
CA ALA A 419 13.33 -42.02 -32.48
C ALA A 419 12.01 -41.50 -33.10
N ALA A 420 12.10 -41.21 -34.40
CA ALA A 420 11.08 -41.33 -35.45
C ALA A 420 9.60 -41.27 -35.07
N VAL A 421 8.91 -40.18 -35.46
CA VAL A 421 7.70 -40.24 -36.31
C VAL A 421 7.67 -38.99 -37.18
N ALA A 422 7.69 -39.18 -38.49
CA ALA A 422 7.36 -38.13 -39.46
C ALA A 422 5.87 -37.81 -39.35
N GLY A 423 5.53 -36.87 -38.47
CA GLY A 423 4.19 -36.29 -38.38
C GLY A 423 4.15 -35.01 -39.19
N THR A 424 3.57 -35.06 -40.40
CA THR A 424 3.13 -33.88 -41.12
C THR A 424 2.13 -33.12 -40.25
N VAL A 425 2.55 -32.03 -39.62
CA VAL A 425 1.61 -31.08 -39.03
C VAL A 425 0.96 -30.36 -40.21
N LEU A 426 -0.28 -30.73 -40.49
CA LEU A 426 -1.18 -29.98 -41.35
C LEU A 426 -1.25 -28.55 -40.80
N ALA A 427 -0.62 -27.61 -41.49
CA ALA A 427 -0.89 -26.20 -41.34
C ALA A 427 -2.30 -25.93 -41.91
N ALA A 428 -3.32 -26.20 -41.09
CA ALA A 428 -4.61 -25.59 -41.29
C ALA A 428 -4.49 -24.12 -40.85
N GLU A 429 -4.89 -23.22 -41.75
CA GLU A 429 -4.98 -21.77 -41.62
C GLU A 429 -3.67 -20.96 -41.81
N ALA A 430 -3.38 -20.66 -43.08
CA ALA A 430 -2.73 -19.40 -43.46
C ALA A 430 -2.98 -19.08 -44.96
N VAL A 431 -4.17 -18.60 -45.31
CA VAL A 431 -4.33 -17.78 -46.53
C VAL A 431 -5.26 -16.61 -46.22
N ALA A 432 -4.67 -15.53 -45.74
CA ALA A 432 -5.24 -14.19 -45.87
C ALA A 432 -4.11 -13.18 -45.64
N LEU A 433 -3.38 -12.83 -46.70
CA LEU A 433 -2.69 -11.55 -46.85
C LEU A 433 -1.99 -11.47 -48.21
N LEU A 434 -2.77 -11.45 -49.29
CA LEU A 434 -2.44 -10.65 -50.47
C LEU A 434 -3.75 -10.19 -51.08
N GLY A 435 -4.12 -8.95 -50.75
CA GLY A 435 -5.17 -8.25 -51.48
C GLY A 435 -4.68 -7.95 -52.89
N SER A 436 -5.36 -8.48 -53.90
CA SER A 436 -5.85 -7.71 -55.05
C SER A 436 -6.60 -8.60 -56.03
N THR A 437 -7.86 -8.19 -56.25
CA THR A 437 -8.65 -8.32 -57.48
C THR A 437 -8.93 -9.72 -58.04
N THR A 438 -10.16 -10.14 -57.75
CA THR A 438 -11.06 -11.02 -58.49
C THR A 438 -11.02 -10.89 -60.02
N ALA A 439 -10.75 -11.99 -60.72
CA ALA A 439 -11.33 -12.49 -61.98
C ALA A 439 -10.43 -13.65 -62.44
N ALA A 440 -10.86 -14.86 -62.79
CA ALA A 440 -12.03 -15.23 -63.56
C ALA A 440 -12.45 -16.69 -63.25
N MET A 441 -13.75 -16.94 -63.32
CA MET A 441 -14.28 -18.28 -63.61
C MET A 441 -14.05 -18.60 -65.11
N VAL A 442 -13.98 -19.89 -65.47
CA VAL A 442 -14.75 -20.55 -66.55
C VAL A 442 -14.04 -21.85 -67.04
N THR A 443 -14.75 -22.99 -66.86
CA THR A 443 -14.77 -24.27 -67.64
C THR A 443 -13.47 -25.08 -67.82
N GLY A 444 -13.43 -26.42 -67.81
CA GLY A 444 -14.43 -27.50 -67.84
C GLY A 444 -13.85 -28.73 -68.58
N ALA A 445 -14.27 -29.94 -68.18
CA ALA A 445 -14.21 -31.23 -68.92
C ALA A 445 -12.82 -31.91 -69.15
N VAL A 446 -12.61 -33.24 -69.20
CA VAL A 446 -13.41 -34.48 -69.11
C VAL A 446 -12.42 -35.68 -69.06
N GLY A 447 -12.79 -36.76 -68.33
CA GLY A 447 -12.43 -38.17 -68.63
C GLY A 447 -11.03 -38.66 -68.20
N GLY A 448 -10.84 -39.85 -67.62
CA GLY A 448 -11.73 -40.93 -67.24
C GLY A 448 -10.90 -42.15 -66.76
N SER A 449 -11.47 -42.90 -65.81
CA SER A 449 -11.40 -44.38 -65.58
C SER A 449 -10.05 -45.12 -65.57
N VAL A 450 -9.78 -46.21 -64.82
CA VAL A 450 -10.38 -47.06 -63.77
C VAL A 450 -9.23 -48.02 -63.41
N ALA A 451 -9.02 -48.38 -62.14
CA ALA A 451 -8.53 -49.72 -61.77
C ALA A 451 -8.91 -50.06 -60.33
N LEU A 452 -9.74 -51.10 -60.20
CA LEU A 452 -10.26 -51.74 -58.99
C LEU A 452 -9.23 -52.69 -58.32
N GLY A 453 -9.50 -53.01 -57.05
CA GLY A 453 -9.14 -54.28 -56.37
C GLY A 453 -8.40 -54.05 -55.06
N ALA A 454 -9.02 -53.96 -53.88
CA ALA A 454 -9.87 -54.88 -53.10
C ALA A 454 -9.13 -56.06 -52.43
N ILE A 455 -9.38 -56.20 -51.11
CA ILE A 455 -9.39 -57.34 -50.15
C ILE A 455 -8.84 -56.79 -48.83
N GLY A 456 -9.65 -56.55 -47.76
CA GLY A 456 -10.41 -57.52 -46.95
C GLY A 456 -9.58 -57.79 -45.68
N THR A 457 -10.02 -57.65 -44.42
CA THR A 457 -11.18 -58.21 -43.69
C THR A 457 -11.37 -57.42 -42.37
N GLY A 458 -12.57 -57.00 -41.93
CA GLY A 458 -13.57 -57.71 -41.09
C GLY A 458 -13.96 -56.77 -39.93
N VAL A 459 -15.15 -56.15 -39.86
CA VAL A 459 -16.47 -56.60 -39.29
C VAL A 459 -16.33 -57.19 -37.87
N GLY A 460 -17.05 -56.79 -36.81
CA GLY A 460 -18.16 -55.85 -36.60
C GLY A 460 -18.91 -56.16 -35.29
N ALA A 461 -19.80 -55.25 -34.87
CA ALA A 461 -21.00 -55.41 -34.00
C ALA A 461 -20.82 -56.02 -32.58
N GLY A 462 -21.58 -55.70 -31.53
CA GLY A 462 -22.84 -54.98 -31.36
C GLY A 462 -23.59 -55.59 -30.16
N VAL A 463 -24.06 -54.73 -29.25
CA VAL A 463 -25.34 -54.78 -28.48
C VAL A 463 -25.82 -56.10 -27.82
N GLY A 464 -26.18 -56.01 -26.53
CA GLY A 464 -27.39 -56.67 -25.99
C GLY A 464 -27.22 -57.40 -24.65
N GLY A 465 -27.91 -56.92 -23.60
CA GLY A 465 -28.11 -57.64 -22.33
C GLY A 465 -29.08 -58.83 -22.48
N VAL A 466 -29.56 -59.54 -21.46
CA VAL A 466 -30.09 -59.15 -20.14
C VAL A 466 -30.53 -60.46 -19.42
N ILE A 467 -30.52 -60.48 -18.08
CA ILE A 467 -31.24 -61.39 -17.11
C ILE A 467 -30.79 -62.88 -17.06
N GLY A 468 -30.58 -63.51 -15.89
CA GLY A 468 -30.66 -63.09 -14.49
C GLY A 468 -30.66 -64.30 -13.52
N HIS A 469 -30.63 -63.97 -12.21
CA HIS A 469 -31.11 -64.76 -11.05
C HIS A 469 -30.32 -66.03 -10.66
N THR A 470 -30.02 -66.42 -9.41
CA THR A 470 -30.37 -66.10 -7.99
C THR A 470 -29.27 -66.82 -7.14
N GLU A 471 -28.85 -66.49 -5.91
CA GLU A 471 -29.54 -66.54 -4.60
C GLU A 471 -28.59 -66.09 -3.44
N LYS A 472 -29.14 -65.30 -2.49
CA LYS A 472 -29.08 -65.35 -0.99
C LYS A 472 -27.73 -65.55 -0.24
N LYS A 473 -27.40 -64.89 0.89
CA LYS A 473 -28.10 -64.42 2.13
C LYS A 473 -27.20 -63.34 2.80
N ARG A 474 -27.68 -62.21 3.38
CA ARG A 474 -28.03 -61.91 4.82
C ARG A 474 -27.07 -62.54 5.86
N ASP A 475 -26.56 -61.89 6.91
CA ASP A 475 -27.02 -60.78 7.76
C ASP A 475 -25.84 -60.20 8.62
N GLU A 476 -26.05 -58.97 9.11
CA GLU A 476 -25.74 -58.40 10.46
C GLU A 476 -24.32 -58.28 11.09
N ARG A 477 -24.02 -57.01 11.43
CA ARG A 477 -23.62 -56.38 12.72
C ARG A 477 -22.37 -56.82 13.53
N THR A 478 -21.64 -55.74 13.88
CA THR A 478 -21.01 -55.35 15.16
C THR A 478 -19.70 -55.95 15.67
N ASP A 479 -18.87 -54.98 16.06
CA ASP A 479 -17.98 -54.91 17.23
C ASP A 479 -16.53 -55.41 17.17
N GLY A 480 -15.65 -54.56 17.71
CA GLY A 480 -14.48 -55.02 18.47
C GLY A 480 -13.11 -54.48 18.08
N ARG A 481 -12.70 -53.41 18.77
CA ARG A 481 -11.38 -53.18 19.41
C ARG A 481 -10.07 -53.36 18.62
N GLY A 482 -9.21 -52.35 18.73
CA GLY A 482 -7.94 -52.54 19.45
C GLY A 482 -6.69 -51.90 18.86
N ASN A 483 -6.13 -50.96 19.64
CA ASN A 483 -4.72 -50.59 19.80
C ASN A 483 -4.07 -49.74 18.69
N ASP A 484 -3.09 -48.89 18.97
CA ASP A 484 -2.63 -48.13 20.13
C ASP A 484 -1.54 -47.19 19.57
N ILE A 485 -1.18 -46.18 20.36
CA ILE A 485 0.08 -45.41 20.38
C ILE A 485 -0.12 -43.94 20.00
N GLU A 486 -0.44 -43.19 21.05
CA GLU A 486 -0.21 -41.76 21.20
C GLU A 486 0.90 -41.63 22.26
N SER A 487 1.97 -40.91 21.94
CA SER A 487 3.07 -40.59 22.87
C SER A 487 3.08 -39.08 23.12
N THR A 488 2.78 -38.72 24.38
CA THR A 488 3.51 -37.78 25.28
C THR A 488 4.19 -36.56 24.64
N SER A 489 4.08 -35.33 25.16
CA SER A 489 3.99 -34.89 26.55
C SER A 489 3.93 -33.35 26.56
N GLN A 490 3.13 -32.73 27.44
CA GLN A 490 3.40 -31.38 27.96
C GLN A 490 2.69 -31.20 29.31
N ASP A 491 3.46 -31.38 30.39
CA ASP A 491 3.17 -30.87 31.73
C ASP A 491 3.81 -29.50 31.88
N THR A 492 3.04 -28.47 32.27
CA THR A 492 3.48 -27.49 33.28
C THR A 492 2.25 -26.81 33.88
N GLN A 493 1.85 -27.24 35.10
CA GLN A 493 0.94 -26.50 35.96
C GLN A 493 1.70 -25.37 36.67
N GLN A 494 1.17 -24.15 36.59
CA GLN A 494 1.54 -23.04 37.47
C GLN A 494 0.64 -23.03 38.71
N LEU A 495 1.31 -22.89 39.86
CA LEU A 495 0.78 -22.74 41.20
C LEU A 495 0.14 -21.36 41.40
N VAL A 496 -1.03 -21.36 42.04
CA VAL A 496 -1.68 -20.23 42.69
C VAL A 496 -1.78 -20.58 44.18
N ASP A 497 -1.13 -19.81 45.07
CA ASP A 497 -1.76 -19.33 46.32
C ASP A 497 -0.90 -18.26 47.07
N LYS A 498 -1.55 -17.13 47.34
CA LYS A 498 -1.60 -16.27 48.56
C LYS A 498 -0.41 -15.54 49.20
N SER A 499 -0.79 -14.33 49.66
CA SER A 499 -0.30 -13.47 50.78
C SER A 499 1.11 -12.87 50.62
N GLU A 500 1.38 -11.57 50.82
CA GLU A 500 0.80 -10.50 51.66
C GLU A 500 0.68 -9.16 50.92
#